data_AF-A0A7S0FF43-F1
#
_entry.id   AF-A0A7S0FF43-F1
#
_cell.length_a   1.000
_cell.length_b   1.000
_cell.length_c   1.000
_cell.angle_alpha   90.00
_cell.angle_beta   90.00
_cell.angle_gamma   90.00
#
_symmetry.space_group_name_H-M   'P 1'
#
loop_
_entity.id
_entity.type
_entity.pdbx_description
1 polymer ?
#
loop_
_entity_poly.entity_id
_entity_poly.type
_entity_poly.pdbx_seq_one_letter_code
_entity_poly.pdbx_strand_id
1 'polypeptide(L)'
;AGGKAEPEGITGSRVEEGGAQDAVPPETAPRELGHRDGAPRLQECPPAGQELPQCATEQVPMQADGSPTAEAGRSAEQQRQQEQAVFAVQAAIRNLANANFETFEQVRGQFQQVLQVQLPRCGAQQEALKEEAGVVLTQTTSNFTQILEQKRKFEMMQAAQQMFAKAANQANQAPSPDMLDAAACLARELNGLVTEAEVTARGIQEMAKRFNTCLAPPDLMALVQRVEAGAAEVNCKITASREFLQGTRRMEMERGKNPQQLVLLQQDLRMIGQRIQEAGQVANAALQAAQMAKGSLRSAPLAPRGMWPSSMLPNMWPRG
;
A
#
# COMPACT_ATOMS: atom_id res chain seq x y z
N ALA A 1 -48.44 -12.78 51.60
CA ALA A 1 -48.07 -13.77 50.57
C ALA A 1 -47.21 -13.06 49.52
N GLY A 2 -45.89 -13.10 49.69
CA GLY A 2 -44.92 -12.48 48.78
C GLY A 2 -44.19 -13.56 47.99
N GLY A 3 -44.24 -13.45 46.66
CA GLY A 3 -43.50 -14.31 45.74
C GLY A 3 -42.23 -13.60 45.28
N LYS A 4 -41.09 -14.08 45.76
CA LYS A 4 -39.73 -13.72 45.34
C LYS A 4 -39.40 -14.58 44.11
N ALA A 5 -38.97 -13.96 43.01
CA ALA A 5 -38.41 -14.68 41.86
C ALA A 5 -36.89 -14.44 41.82
N GLU A 6 -36.13 -15.51 42.03
CA GLU A 6 -34.69 -15.59 41.77
C GLU A 6 -34.46 -15.88 40.27
N PRO A 7 -33.41 -15.34 39.65
CA PRO A 7 -32.86 -15.90 38.43
C PRO A 7 -31.69 -16.84 38.74
N GLU A 8 -31.85 -18.11 38.36
CA GLU A 8 -30.79 -19.12 38.37
C GLU A 8 -29.68 -18.79 37.38
N GLY A 9 -28.46 -19.19 37.78
CA GLY A 9 -27.22 -18.88 37.11
C GLY A 9 -26.96 -19.72 35.86
N ILE A 10 -26.31 -19.09 34.88
CA ILE A 10 -25.75 -19.75 33.71
C ILE A 10 -24.24 -19.80 33.90
N THR A 11 -23.77 -20.92 34.45
CA THR A 11 -22.37 -21.35 34.39
C THR A 11 -22.18 -22.25 33.17
N GLY A 12 -21.17 -21.98 32.35
CA GLY A 12 -20.84 -22.91 31.26
C GLY A 12 -19.81 -22.38 30.27
N SER A 13 -18.59 -22.11 30.75
CA SER A 13 -17.40 -21.97 29.90
C SER A 13 -17.16 -23.26 29.12
N ARG A 14 -17.00 -23.16 27.79
CA ARG A 14 -16.22 -24.13 27.01
C ARG A 14 -15.42 -23.39 25.94
N VAL A 15 -14.12 -23.36 26.18
CA VAL A 15 -13.08 -22.93 25.26
C VAL A 15 -12.86 -24.08 24.27
N GLU A 16 -13.08 -23.84 22.98
CA GLU A 16 -12.49 -24.69 21.94
C GLU A 16 -11.40 -23.87 21.24
N GLU A 17 -10.17 -24.31 21.48
CA GLU A 17 -8.98 -23.98 20.69
C GLU A 17 -9.14 -24.54 19.27
N GLY A 18 -8.79 -23.74 18.26
CA GLY A 18 -8.80 -24.22 16.88
C GLY A 18 -8.56 -23.12 15.83
N GLY A 19 -7.52 -22.31 16.01
CA GLY A 19 -7.11 -21.30 15.03
C GLY A 19 -5.82 -21.72 14.33
N ALA A 20 -5.95 -22.43 13.21
CA ALA A 20 -4.85 -22.68 12.28
C ALA A 20 -4.32 -21.34 11.76
N GLN A 21 -3.03 -21.10 11.98
CA GLN A 21 -2.30 -19.95 11.48
C GLN A 21 -2.05 -20.14 9.99
N ASP A 22 -2.87 -19.49 9.17
CA ASP A 22 -2.57 -19.31 7.75
C ASP A 22 -1.52 -18.20 7.63
N ALA A 23 -0.32 -18.61 7.24
CA ALA A 23 0.85 -17.76 7.10
C ALA A 23 0.67 -16.84 5.89
N VAL A 24 0.36 -15.57 6.14
CA VAL A 24 0.44 -14.50 5.14
C VAL A 24 1.93 -14.21 4.86
N PRO A 25 2.42 -14.36 3.62
CA PRO A 25 3.82 -14.07 3.29
C PRO A 25 4.10 -12.56 3.33
N PRO A 26 5.34 -12.15 3.66
CA PRO A 26 5.71 -10.75 3.76
C PRO A 26 5.69 -10.06 2.39
N GLU A 27 5.01 -8.92 2.39
CA GLU A 27 4.92 -7.92 1.34
C GLU A 27 6.33 -7.54 0.84
N THR A 28 6.64 -7.97 -0.38
CA THR A 28 7.87 -7.63 -1.09
C THR A 28 7.95 -6.12 -1.34
N ALA A 29 9.08 -5.55 -0.93
CA ALA A 29 9.48 -4.16 -1.12
C ALA A 29 9.31 -3.67 -2.59
N PRO A 30 9.07 -2.35 -2.78
CA PRO A 30 8.98 -1.77 -4.10
C PRO A 30 10.33 -1.83 -4.82
N ARG A 31 10.35 -2.56 -5.94
CA ARG A 31 11.45 -2.54 -6.91
C ARG A 31 11.65 -1.11 -7.41
N GLU A 32 12.88 -0.63 -7.27
CA GLU A 32 13.37 0.57 -7.93
C GLU A 32 13.10 0.51 -9.43
N LEU A 33 12.39 1.52 -9.93
CA LEU A 33 12.25 1.83 -11.34
C LEU A 33 13.59 2.34 -11.86
N GLY A 34 14.45 1.42 -12.27
CA GLY A 34 15.60 1.72 -13.11
C GLY A 34 15.13 2.42 -14.39
N HIS A 35 15.59 3.66 -14.54
CA HIS A 35 15.56 4.43 -15.79
C HIS A 35 16.02 3.56 -16.97
N ARG A 36 15.10 3.27 -17.89
CA ARG A 36 15.43 2.80 -19.23
C ARG A 36 15.59 4.02 -20.12
N ASP A 37 16.81 4.54 -20.18
CA ASP A 37 17.30 5.29 -21.33
C ASP A 37 17.34 4.33 -22.52
N GLY A 38 16.42 4.54 -23.46
CA GLY A 38 16.21 3.66 -24.62
C GLY A 38 15.44 4.41 -25.68
N ALA A 39 16.03 5.49 -26.19
CA ALA A 39 15.52 6.20 -27.35
C ALA A 39 15.39 5.21 -28.54
N PRO A 40 14.24 5.15 -29.23
CA PRO A 40 14.17 4.44 -30.50
C PRO A 40 15.01 5.22 -31.52
N ARG A 41 16.11 4.61 -31.91
CA ARG A 41 16.96 5.01 -33.03
C ARG A 41 16.08 5.15 -34.26
N LEU A 42 15.84 6.39 -34.70
CA LEU A 42 15.25 6.72 -35.99
C LEU A 42 16.04 5.98 -37.06
N GLN A 43 15.41 5.00 -37.70
CA GLN A 43 15.95 4.34 -38.86
C GLN A 43 15.81 5.32 -40.03
N GLU A 44 16.94 5.94 -40.36
CA GLU A 44 17.09 6.85 -41.49
C GLU A 44 16.62 6.16 -42.77
N CYS A 45 15.66 6.78 -43.45
CA CYS A 45 15.32 6.45 -44.83
C CYS A 45 16.56 6.69 -45.71
N PRO A 46 16.96 5.74 -46.58
CA PRO A 46 18.00 5.99 -47.56
C PRO A 46 17.53 7.03 -48.59
N PRO A 47 18.43 7.90 -49.08
CA PRO A 47 18.10 8.90 -50.06
C PRO A 47 17.78 8.25 -51.41
N ALA A 48 16.78 8.82 -52.07
CA ALA A 48 16.45 8.54 -53.45
C ALA A 48 17.65 8.84 -54.36
N GLY A 49 18.07 7.84 -55.12
CA GLY A 49 19.01 8.02 -56.23
C GLY A 49 19.92 6.82 -56.41
N GLN A 50 19.61 5.95 -57.37
CA GLN A 50 20.53 5.58 -58.46
C GLN A 50 19.91 4.50 -59.37
N GLU A 51 19.78 4.90 -60.63
CA GLU A 51 20.06 4.11 -61.84
C GLU A 51 19.07 3.02 -62.28
N LEU A 52 18.23 3.47 -63.22
CA LEU A 52 17.56 2.66 -64.24
C LEU A 52 18.57 1.77 -64.99
N PRO A 53 18.38 0.45 -65.06
CA PRO A 53 18.94 -0.34 -66.15
C PRO A 53 18.06 -0.12 -67.38
N GLN A 54 18.65 0.50 -68.41
CA GLN A 54 18.13 0.52 -69.76
C GLN A 54 18.02 -0.93 -70.26
N CYS A 55 16.82 -1.50 -70.25
CA CYS A 55 16.56 -2.75 -70.95
C CYS A 55 16.44 -2.46 -72.44
N ALA A 56 17.41 -3.02 -73.17
CA ALA A 56 17.59 -2.95 -74.59
C ALA A 56 16.33 -3.35 -75.35
N THR A 57 16.07 -2.54 -76.37
CA THR A 57 15.27 -2.84 -77.54
C THR A 57 15.81 -4.11 -78.22
N GLU A 58 15.10 -5.23 -78.12
CA GLU A 58 15.31 -6.36 -79.01
C GLU A 58 14.00 -6.67 -79.72
N GLN A 59 13.91 -6.14 -80.95
CA GLN A 59 12.94 -6.51 -81.95
C GLN A 59 13.31 -7.89 -82.49
N VAL A 60 12.41 -8.88 -82.35
CA VAL A 60 12.32 -9.99 -83.30
C VAL A 60 10.85 -10.31 -83.55
N PRO A 61 10.37 -10.26 -84.80
CA PRO A 61 9.03 -10.66 -85.19
C PRO A 61 9.02 -12.16 -85.47
N MET A 62 8.02 -12.91 -85.02
CA MET A 62 7.65 -14.15 -85.70
C MET A 62 6.18 -14.46 -85.46
N GLN A 63 5.46 -14.51 -86.59
CA GLN A 63 4.10 -14.98 -86.75
C GLN A 63 3.98 -16.39 -86.19
N ALA A 64 3.07 -16.58 -85.23
CA ALA A 64 2.52 -17.88 -84.90
C ALA A 64 1.00 -17.75 -84.90
N ASP A 65 0.42 -18.19 -86.02
CA ASP A 65 -0.99 -18.41 -86.23
C ASP A 65 -1.47 -19.48 -85.22
N GLY A 66 -2.07 -19.03 -84.13
CA GLY A 66 -2.52 -19.88 -83.03
C GLY A 66 -3.82 -19.31 -82.48
N SER A 67 -4.93 -19.96 -82.80
CA SER A 67 -6.27 -19.56 -82.41
C SER A 67 -6.36 -19.26 -80.90
N PRO A 68 -6.93 -18.11 -80.47
CA PRO A 68 -7.07 -17.78 -79.06
C PRO A 68 -7.98 -18.80 -78.39
N THR A 69 -7.36 -19.68 -77.62
CA THR A 69 -8.04 -20.70 -76.81
C THR A 69 -8.90 -20.00 -75.76
N ALA A 70 -10.20 -20.30 -75.75
CA ALA A 70 -11.21 -19.72 -74.86
C ALA A 70 -10.92 -19.86 -73.35
N GLU A 71 -9.87 -20.61 -72.98
CA GLU A 71 -9.42 -20.80 -71.60
C GLU A 71 -8.62 -19.61 -71.04
N ALA A 72 -7.92 -18.86 -71.89
CA ALA A 72 -7.15 -17.68 -71.43
C ALA A 72 -8.06 -16.55 -70.89
N GLY A 73 -9.26 -16.39 -71.45
CA GLY A 73 -10.22 -15.37 -71.01
C GLY A 73 -10.82 -15.64 -69.61
N ARG A 74 -11.07 -16.91 -69.28
CA ARG A 74 -11.62 -17.30 -67.97
C ARG A 74 -10.62 -17.05 -66.83
N SER A 75 -9.33 -17.24 -67.10
CA SER A 75 -8.26 -17.00 -66.12
C SER A 75 -8.14 -15.50 -65.78
N ALA A 76 -8.19 -14.63 -66.78
CA ALA A 76 -8.11 -13.17 -66.57
C ALA A 76 -9.31 -12.62 -65.79
N GLU A 77 -10.52 -13.13 -66.05
CA GLU A 77 -11.71 -12.71 -65.31
C GLU A 77 -11.69 -13.20 -63.85
N GLN A 78 -11.25 -14.44 -63.62
CA GLN A 78 -11.05 -14.96 -62.27
C GLN A 78 -10.02 -14.15 -61.49
N GLN A 79 -8.92 -13.75 -62.12
CA GLN A 79 -7.89 -12.94 -61.46
C GLN A 79 -8.43 -11.56 -61.04
N ARG A 80 -9.22 -10.90 -61.89
CA ARG A 80 -9.87 -9.62 -61.52
C ARG A 80 -10.85 -9.79 -60.35
N GLN A 81 -11.61 -10.89 -60.35
CA GLN A 81 -12.54 -11.19 -59.25
C GLN A 81 -11.78 -11.46 -57.93
N GLN A 82 -10.64 -12.15 -58.00
CA GLN A 82 -9.76 -12.37 -56.85
C GLN A 82 -9.23 -11.04 -56.30
N GLU A 83 -8.68 -10.18 -57.15
CA GLU A 83 -8.17 -8.86 -56.75
C GLU A 83 -9.27 -7.99 -56.12
N GLN A 84 -10.47 -7.99 -56.69
CA GLN A 84 -11.61 -7.27 -56.14
C GLN A 84 -12.04 -7.80 -54.76
N ALA A 85 -12.06 -9.13 -54.59
CA ALA A 85 -12.39 -9.77 -53.31
C ALA A 85 -11.34 -9.44 -52.24
N VAL A 86 -10.05 -9.52 -52.58
CA VAL A 86 -8.94 -9.13 -51.70
C VAL A 86 -9.09 -7.67 -51.26
N PHE A 87 -9.35 -6.76 -52.19
CA PHE A 87 -9.53 -5.34 -51.87
C PHE A 87 -10.73 -5.11 -50.93
N ALA A 88 -11.84 -5.80 -51.16
CA ALA A 88 -13.03 -5.71 -50.31
C ALA A 88 -12.76 -6.20 -48.87
N VAL A 89 -12.04 -7.31 -48.71
CA VAL A 89 -11.66 -7.84 -47.39
C VAL A 89 -10.73 -6.87 -46.67
N GLN A 90 -9.68 -6.38 -47.34
CA GLN A 90 -8.75 -5.41 -46.76
C GLN A 90 -9.45 -4.10 -46.36
N ALA A 91 -10.40 -3.62 -47.17
CA ALA A 91 -11.20 -2.44 -46.83
C ALA A 91 -12.04 -2.69 -45.57
N ALA A 92 -12.64 -3.87 -45.44
CA ALA A 92 -13.42 -4.25 -44.26
C ALA A 92 -12.53 -4.36 -43.00
N ILE A 93 -11.32 -4.93 -43.11
CA ILE A 93 -10.34 -4.97 -42.00
C ILE A 93 -10.00 -3.55 -41.52
N ARG A 94 -9.67 -2.65 -42.45
CA ARG A 94 -9.34 -1.25 -42.11
C ARG A 94 -10.53 -0.51 -41.49
N ASN A 95 -11.75 -0.75 -41.98
CA ASN A 95 -12.96 -0.16 -41.40
C ASN A 95 -13.20 -0.64 -39.97
N LEU A 96 -12.99 -1.94 -39.70
CA LEU A 96 -13.13 -2.49 -38.35
C LEU A 96 -12.07 -1.95 -37.40
N ALA A 97 -10.82 -1.82 -37.86
CA ALA A 97 -9.72 -1.26 -37.07
C ALA A 97 -9.97 0.21 -36.67
N ASN A 98 -10.70 0.97 -37.50
CA ASN A 98 -11.03 2.38 -37.26
C ASN A 98 -12.46 2.59 -36.71
N ALA A 99 -13.18 1.52 -36.35
CA ALA A 99 -14.52 1.65 -35.80
C ALA A 99 -14.47 2.40 -34.46
N ASN A 100 -15.52 3.17 -34.16
CA ASN A 100 -15.68 3.80 -32.85
C ASN A 100 -16.63 2.97 -31.99
N PHE A 101 -16.78 3.35 -30.72
CA PHE A 101 -17.60 2.59 -29.77
C PHE A 101 -19.08 2.47 -30.20
N GLU A 102 -19.62 3.51 -30.84
CA GLU A 102 -21.03 3.56 -31.24
C GLU A 102 -21.28 2.74 -32.53
N THR A 103 -20.31 2.67 -33.43
CA THR A 103 -20.43 2.01 -34.73
C THR A 103 -19.85 0.59 -34.76
N PHE A 104 -19.12 0.17 -33.71
CA PHE A 104 -18.41 -1.10 -33.67
C PHE A 104 -19.29 -2.31 -34.01
N GLU A 105 -20.46 -2.44 -33.39
CA GLU A 105 -21.35 -3.59 -33.62
C GLU A 105 -21.85 -3.66 -35.06
N GLN A 106 -22.17 -2.50 -35.67
CA GLN A 106 -22.58 -2.42 -37.07
C GLN A 106 -21.43 -2.80 -38.01
N VAL A 107 -20.24 -2.22 -37.80
CA VAL A 107 -19.06 -2.49 -38.63
C VAL A 107 -18.61 -3.95 -38.48
N ARG A 108 -18.70 -4.53 -37.29
CA ARG A 108 -18.41 -5.95 -37.04
C ARG A 108 -19.35 -6.86 -37.83
N GLY A 109 -20.65 -6.54 -37.87
CA GLY A 109 -21.63 -7.29 -38.66
C GLY A 109 -21.32 -7.25 -40.16
N GLN A 110 -21.03 -6.05 -40.70
CA GLN A 110 -20.63 -5.86 -42.10
C GLN A 110 -19.32 -6.60 -42.42
N PHE A 111 -18.35 -6.52 -41.51
CA PHE A 111 -17.07 -7.21 -41.64
C PHE A 111 -17.24 -8.74 -41.75
N GLN A 112 -18.02 -9.34 -40.85
CA GLN A 112 -18.30 -10.78 -40.89
C GLN A 112 -19.01 -11.19 -42.18
N GLN A 113 -19.93 -10.37 -42.67
CA GLN A 113 -20.61 -10.60 -43.95
C GLN A 113 -19.63 -10.56 -45.14
N VAL A 114 -18.74 -9.56 -45.18
CA VAL A 114 -17.71 -9.46 -46.23
C VAL A 114 -16.78 -10.66 -46.19
N LEU A 115 -16.33 -11.10 -45.01
CA LEU A 115 -15.50 -12.30 -44.89
C LEU A 115 -16.20 -13.55 -45.41
N GLN A 116 -17.47 -13.75 -45.09
CA GLN A 116 -18.23 -14.93 -45.56
C GLN A 116 -18.36 -14.96 -47.08
N VAL A 117 -18.57 -13.81 -47.73
CA VAL A 117 -18.82 -13.73 -49.17
C VAL A 117 -17.53 -13.69 -49.98
N GLN A 118 -16.51 -12.96 -49.52
CA GLN A 118 -15.33 -12.64 -50.32
C GLN A 118 -14.14 -13.57 -50.05
N LEU A 119 -13.96 -14.11 -48.83
CA LEU A 119 -12.81 -14.98 -48.52
C LEU A 119 -12.65 -16.18 -49.47
N PRO A 120 -13.71 -16.93 -49.83
CA PRO A 120 -13.58 -18.07 -50.74
C PRO A 120 -13.11 -17.68 -52.15
N ARG A 121 -13.18 -16.39 -52.50
CA ARG A 121 -12.79 -15.84 -53.80
C ARG A 121 -11.38 -15.26 -53.79
N CYS A 122 -10.67 -15.22 -52.66
CA CYS A 122 -9.33 -14.63 -52.58
C CYS A 122 -8.21 -15.57 -53.06
N GLY A 123 -8.51 -16.83 -53.41
CA GLY A 123 -7.51 -17.80 -53.88
C GLY A 123 -6.39 -18.03 -52.86
N ALA A 124 -5.14 -17.95 -53.32
CA ALA A 124 -3.97 -18.22 -52.48
C ALA A 124 -3.81 -17.26 -51.28
N GLN A 125 -4.39 -16.06 -51.32
CA GLN A 125 -4.30 -15.08 -50.22
C GLN A 125 -5.36 -15.29 -49.13
N GLN A 126 -6.28 -16.24 -49.30
CA GLN A 126 -7.41 -16.44 -48.39
C GLN A 126 -6.96 -16.70 -46.95
N GLU A 127 -5.95 -17.55 -46.74
CA GLU A 127 -5.51 -17.94 -45.40
C GLU A 127 -4.85 -16.77 -44.67
N ALA A 128 -3.95 -16.04 -45.33
CA ALA A 128 -3.31 -14.85 -44.78
C ALA A 128 -4.32 -13.75 -44.41
N LEU A 129 -5.29 -13.47 -45.30
CA LEU A 129 -6.34 -12.48 -45.03
C LEU A 129 -7.28 -12.92 -43.89
N LYS A 130 -7.55 -14.22 -43.78
CA LYS A 130 -8.37 -14.77 -42.69
C LYS A 130 -7.66 -14.66 -41.34
N GLU A 131 -6.35 -14.91 -41.30
CA GLU A 131 -5.54 -14.74 -40.10
C GLU A 131 -5.49 -13.27 -39.67
N GLU A 132 -5.17 -12.36 -40.60
CA GLU A 132 -5.14 -10.91 -40.33
C GLU A 132 -6.50 -10.40 -39.82
N ALA A 133 -7.58 -10.80 -40.50
CA ALA A 133 -8.94 -10.50 -40.09
C ALA A 133 -9.26 -10.99 -38.67
N GLY A 134 -8.80 -12.18 -38.30
CA GLY A 134 -8.97 -12.76 -36.97
C GLY A 134 -8.21 -11.99 -35.88
N VAL A 135 -6.97 -11.58 -36.18
CA VAL A 135 -6.14 -10.77 -35.27
C VAL A 135 -6.81 -9.42 -35.02
N VAL A 136 -7.20 -8.70 -36.07
CA VAL A 136 -7.85 -7.38 -35.94
C VAL A 136 -9.18 -7.49 -35.21
N LEU A 137 -10.01 -8.49 -35.52
CA LEU A 137 -11.28 -8.69 -34.81
C LEU A 137 -11.06 -8.94 -33.31
N THR A 138 -10.09 -9.78 -32.95
CA THR A 138 -9.77 -10.10 -31.55
C THR A 138 -9.25 -8.86 -30.82
N GLN A 139 -8.31 -8.14 -31.43
CA GLN A 139 -7.72 -6.93 -30.87
C GLN A 139 -8.78 -5.83 -30.66
N THR A 140 -9.57 -5.54 -31.68
CA THR A 140 -10.62 -4.51 -31.62
C THR A 140 -11.69 -4.88 -30.58
N THR A 141 -12.12 -6.15 -30.52
CA THR A 141 -13.08 -6.61 -29.52
C THR A 141 -12.54 -6.49 -28.09
N SER A 142 -11.28 -6.85 -27.87
CA SER A 142 -10.60 -6.71 -26.58
C SER A 142 -10.54 -5.25 -26.13
N ASN A 143 -10.13 -4.35 -27.04
CA ASN A 143 -10.07 -2.90 -26.77
C ASN A 143 -11.43 -2.34 -26.36
N PHE A 144 -12.51 -2.69 -27.06
CA PHE A 144 -13.85 -2.21 -26.71
C PHE A 144 -14.36 -2.79 -25.38
N THR A 145 -14.01 -4.04 -25.07
CA THR A 145 -14.35 -4.64 -23.76
C THR A 145 -13.68 -3.87 -22.62
N GLN A 146 -12.41 -3.49 -22.79
CA GLN A 146 -11.69 -2.68 -21.79
C GLN A 146 -12.30 -1.29 -21.62
N ILE A 147 -12.63 -0.62 -22.74
CA ILE A 147 -13.27 0.71 -22.70
C ILE A 147 -14.62 0.64 -21.97
N LEU A 148 -15.42 -0.39 -22.21
CA LEU A 148 -16.69 -0.62 -21.51
C LEU A 148 -16.50 -0.80 -20.00
N GLU A 149 -15.52 -1.59 -19.61
CA GLU A 149 -15.21 -1.82 -18.20
C GLU A 149 -14.72 -0.53 -17.50
N GLN A 150 -13.88 0.25 -18.18
CA GLN A 150 -13.43 1.55 -17.68
C GLN A 150 -14.60 2.53 -17.51
N LYS A 151 -15.51 2.60 -18.49
CA LYS A 151 -16.70 3.44 -18.41
C LYS A 151 -17.57 3.05 -17.22
N ARG A 152 -17.80 1.74 -17.01
CA ARG A 152 -18.56 1.23 -15.86
C ARG A 152 -17.90 1.60 -14.53
N LYS A 153 -16.57 1.45 -14.41
CA LYS A 153 -15.81 1.84 -13.21
C LYS A 153 -15.92 3.34 -12.92
N PHE A 154 -15.84 4.16 -13.96
CA PHE A 154 -15.98 5.61 -13.84
C PHE A 154 -17.38 6.02 -13.37
N GLU A 155 -18.43 5.47 -13.96
CA GLU A 155 -19.82 5.71 -13.54
C GLU A 155 -20.05 5.29 -12.09
N MET A 156 -19.52 4.13 -11.68
CA MET A 156 -19.60 3.67 -10.29
C MET A 156 -18.87 4.60 -9.32
N MET A 157 -17.67 5.06 -9.67
CA MET A 157 -16.90 6.02 -8.88
C MET A 157 -17.64 7.36 -8.75
N GLN A 158 -18.24 7.85 -9.84
CA GLN A 158 -19.01 9.08 -9.84
C GLN A 158 -20.27 8.96 -8.95
N ALA A 159 -20.98 7.84 -9.03
CA ALA A 159 -22.12 7.55 -8.16
C ALA A 159 -21.72 7.50 -6.67
N ALA A 160 -20.59 6.84 -6.37
CA ALA A 160 -20.05 6.79 -5.01
C ALA A 160 -19.67 8.19 -4.48
N GLN A 161 -19.05 9.03 -5.32
CA GLN A 161 -18.70 10.40 -4.96
C GLN A 161 -19.94 11.24 -4.67
N GLN A 162 -21.00 11.08 -5.45
CA GLN A 162 -22.28 11.75 -5.19
C GLN A 162 -22.94 11.28 -3.90
N MET A 163 -22.88 9.98 -3.59
CA MET A 163 -23.38 9.46 -2.31
C MET A 163 -22.60 10.03 -1.12
N PHE A 164 -21.27 10.12 -1.24
CA PHE A 164 -20.43 10.72 -0.21
C PHE A 164 -20.74 12.21 0.00
N ALA A 165 -20.90 12.97 -1.09
CA ALA A 165 -21.27 14.39 -1.02
C ALA A 165 -22.66 14.60 -0.38
N LYS A 166 -23.65 13.75 -0.71
CA LYS A 166 -24.98 13.80 -0.11
C LYS A 166 -24.94 13.45 1.38
N ALA A 167 -24.16 12.46 1.78
CA ALA A 167 -23.97 12.09 3.18
C ALA A 167 -23.31 13.22 3.99
N ALA A 168 -22.29 13.87 3.42
CA ALA A 168 -21.63 15.03 4.04
C ALA A 168 -22.60 16.21 4.25
N ASN A 169 -23.49 16.47 3.29
CA ASN A 169 -24.48 17.54 3.42
C ASN A 169 -25.57 17.23 4.45
N GLN A 170 -25.94 15.96 4.65
CA GLN A 170 -26.88 15.58 5.72
C GLN A 170 -26.26 15.71 7.12
N ALA A 171 -24.93 15.51 7.24
CA ALA A 171 -24.21 15.68 8.50
C ALA A 171 -24.02 17.14 8.94
N ASN A 172 -24.33 18.13 8.08
CA ASN A 172 -24.30 19.56 8.42
C ASN A 172 -25.61 20.09 9.05
N GLN A 173 -26.57 19.21 9.40
CA GLN A 173 -27.59 19.56 10.36
C GLN A 173 -26.92 19.72 11.75
N ALA A 174 -26.95 20.95 12.27
CA ALA A 174 -26.06 21.44 13.32
C ALA A 174 -25.91 20.49 14.54
N PRO A 175 -24.68 20.11 14.92
CA PRO A 175 -24.44 19.39 16.16
C PRO A 175 -24.77 20.31 17.35
N SER A 176 -25.54 19.78 18.29
CA SER A 176 -25.85 20.46 19.56
C SER A 176 -24.55 20.88 20.29
N PRO A 177 -24.48 22.10 20.85
CA PRO A 177 -23.27 22.65 21.47
C PRO A 177 -22.68 21.79 22.60
N ASP A 178 -23.49 20.97 23.26
CA ASP A 178 -23.06 20.13 24.40
C ASP A 178 -22.09 18.99 24.01
N MET A 179 -22.09 18.55 22.75
CA MET A 179 -21.21 17.46 22.31
C MET A 179 -19.78 17.91 21.98
N LEU A 180 -19.59 19.17 21.59
CA LEU A 180 -18.27 19.72 21.29
C LEU A 180 -17.42 19.85 22.57
N ASP A 181 -18.06 20.04 23.72
CA ASP A 181 -17.36 20.16 25.00
C ASP A 181 -16.80 18.81 25.50
N ALA A 182 -17.55 17.71 25.31
CA ALA A 182 -17.11 16.38 25.72
C ALA A 182 -15.81 15.94 25.03
N ALA A 183 -15.71 16.12 23.71
CA ALA A 183 -14.49 15.77 22.97
C ALA A 183 -13.28 16.63 23.38
N ALA A 184 -13.51 17.91 23.71
CA ALA A 184 -12.47 18.82 24.20
C ALA A 184 -12.00 18.44 25.61
N CYS A 185 -12.93 18.04 26.50
CA CYS A 185 -12.60 17.52 27.83
C CYS A 185 -11.75 16.25 27.76
N LEU A 186 -12.12 15.29 26.91
CA LEU A 186 -11.36 14.05 26.71
C LEU A 186 -9.95 14.32 26.17
N ALA A 187 -9.81 15.21 25.18
CA ALA A 187 -8.50 15.60 24.65
C ALA A 187 -7.63 16.27 25.74
N ARG A 188 -8.22 17.09 26.60
CA ARG A 188 -7.52 17.74 27.72
C ARG A 188 -7.06 16.73 28.76
N GLU A 189 -7.90 15.75 29.11
CA GLU A 189 -7.56 14.66 30.04
C GLU A 189 -6.37 13.83 29.52
N LEU A 190 -6.42 13.39 28.27
CA LEU A 190 -5.32 12.65 27.63
C LEU A 190 -4.02 13.47 27.62
N ASN A 191 -4.10 14.74 27.25
CA ASN A 191 -2.92 15.61 27.25
C ASN A 191 -2.35 15.82 28.67
N GLY A 192 -3.20 15.86 29.70
CA GLY A 192 -2.80 15.90 31.11
C GLY A 192 -1.99 14.67 31.51
N LEU A 193 -2.51 13.47 31.25
CA LEU A 193 -1.83 12.20 31.55
C LEU A 193 -0.44 12.12 30.90
N VAL A 194 -0.35 12.53 29.63
CA VAL A 194 0.90 12.48 28.86
C VAL A 194 1.91 13.51 29.38
N THR A 195 1.46 14.72 29.67
CA THR A 195 2.31 15.78 30.24
C THR A 195 2.85 15.36 31.61
N GLU A 196 2.02 14.76 32.46
CA GLU A 196 2.49 14.22 33.74
C GLU A 196 3.50 13.08 33.55
N ALA A 197 3.28 12.18 32.60
CA ALA A 197 4.22 11.10 32.29
C ALA A 197 5.58 11.65 31.83
N GLU A 198 5.60 12.68 30.97
CA GLU A 198 6.82 13.35 30.51
C GLU A 198 7.57 14.03 31.66
N VAL A 199 6.86 14.74 32.54
CA VAL A 199 7.46 15.42 33.70
C VAL A 199 8.11 14.38 34.64
N THR A 200 7.39 13.31 34.97
CA THR A 200 7.94 12.21 35.79
C THR A 200 9.13 11.54 35.10
N ALA A 201 9.05 11.27 33.79
CA ALA A 201 10.14 10.68 33.00
C ALA A 201 11.42 11.53 33.02
N ARG A 202 11.31 12.85 32.84
CA ARG A 202 12.45 13.78 32.94
C ARG A 202 13.02 13.81 34.36
N GLY A 203 12.16 13.79 35.38
CA GLY A 203 12.56 13.72 36.79
C GLY A 203 13.40 12.49 37.11
N ILE A 204 12.95 11.29 36.70
CA ILE A 204 13.70 10.04 36.92
C ILE A 204 14.98 9.97 36.09
N GLN A 205 15.01 10.55 34.89
CA GLN A 205 16.22 10.63 34.07
C GLN A 205 17.29 11.47 34.77
N GLU A 206 16.91 12.62 35.35
CA GLU A 206 17.84 13.47 36.08
C GLU A 206 18.34 12.80 37.38
N MET A 207 17.49 12.04 38.06
CA MET A 207 17.91 11.20 39.18
C MET A 207 18.91 10.13 38.74
N ALA A 208 18.67 9.46 37.60
CA ALA A 208 19.53 8.41 37.09
C ALA A 208 20.93 8.91 36.71
N LYS A 209 21.08 10.16 36.24
CA LYS A 209 22.40 10.77 35.99
C LYS A 209 23.28 10.82 37.25
N ARG A 210 22.67 10.87 38.44
CA ARG A 210 23.40 10.91 39.71
C ARG A 210 23.99 9.57 40.14
N PHE A 211 23.66 8.46 39.46
CA PHE A 211 24.28 7.16 39.77
C PHE A 211 25.80 7.14 39.55
N ASN A 212 26.32 8.02 38.70
CA ASN A 212 27.77 8.15 38.46
C ASN A 212 28.47 9.03 39.50
N THR A 213 27.74 9.60 40.46
CA THR A 213 28.34 10.33 41.58
C THR A 213 28.71 9.35 42.69
N CYS A 214 29.81 9.58 43.40
CA CYS A 214 30.29 8.73 44.51
C CYS A 214 29.36 8.83 45.74
N LEU A 215 28.14 8.30 45.62
CA LEU A 215 27.16 8.21 46.70
C LEU A 215 27.53 7.06 47.64
N ALA A 216 27.24 7.24 48.93
CA ALA A 216 27.32 6.14 49.87
C ALA A 216 26.35 5.02 49.45
N PRO A 217 26.66 3.73 49.70
CA PRO A 217 25.80 2.61 49.33
C PRO A 217 24.32 2.73 49.73
N PRO A 218 23.95 3.17 50.96
CA PRO A 218 22.53 3.32 51.32
C PRO A 218 21.83 4.42 50.51
N ASP A 219 22.51 5.52 50.22
CA ASP A 219 21.95 6.64 49.44
C ASP A 219 21.77 6.26 47.97
N LEU A 220 22.74 5.52 47.41
CA LEU A 220 22.65 4.99 46.06
C LEU A 220 21.46 4.03 45.93
N MET A 221 21.28 3.14 46.90
CA MET A 221 20.15 2.22 46.91
C MET A 221 18.81 2.96 47.02
N ALA A 222 18.70 3.94 47.93
CA ALA A 222 17.49 4.76 48.04
C ALA A 222 17.20 5.55 46.75
N LEU A 223 18.22 5.96 46.00
CA LEU A 223 18.07 6.61 44.69
C LEU A 223 17.58 5.62 43.61
N VAL A 224 18.16 4.41 43.57
CA VAL A 224 17.73 3.34 42.65
C VAL A 224 16.25 3.00 42.86
N GLN A 225 15.81 2.84 44.10
CA GLN A 225 14.40 2.58 44.45
C GLN A 225 13.46 3.69 43.96
N ARG A 226 13.87 4.96 44.09
CA ARG A 226 13.08 6.10 43.60
C ARG A 226 12.96 6.11 42.08
N VAL A 227 14.04 5.79 41.36
CA VAL A 227 14.00 5.66 39.89
C VAL A 227 13.12 4.48 39.46
N GLU A 228 13.23 3.33 40.12
CA GLU A 228 12.37 2.16 39.86
C GLU A 228 10.88 2.50 40.07
N ALA A 229 10.54 3.15 41.17
CA ALA A 229 9.17 3.57 41.47
C ALA A 229 8.63 4.60 40.47
N GLY A 230 9.42 5.62 40.13
CA GLY A 230 9.00 6.62 39.14
C GLY A 230 8.89 6.06 37.73
N ALA A 231 9.73 5.09 37.34
CA ALA A 231 9.58 4.37 36.07
C ALA A 231 8.28 3.56 36.03
N ALA A 232 7.89 2.92 37.13
CA ALA A 232 6.60 2.24 37.25
C ALA A 232 5.42 3.23 37.10
N GLU A 233 5.51 4.41 37.71
CA GLU A 233 4.49 5.47 37.56
C GLU A 233 4.33 5.93 36.10
N VAL A 234 5.44 6.19 35.40
CA VAL A 234 5.41 6.55 33.97
C VAL A 234 4.74 5.44 33.16
N ASN A 235 5.07 4.18 33.42
CA ASN A 235 4.48 3.03 32.72
C ASN A 235 2.97 2.91 32.97
N CYS A 236 2.49 3.17 34.18
CA CYS A 236 1.06 3.23 34.49
C CYS A 236 0.36 4.33 33.66
N LYS A 237 0.92 5.54 33.60
CA LYS A 237 0.35 6.66 32.82
C LYS A 237 0.37 6.40 31.32
N ILE A 238 1.44 5.78 30.81
CA ILE A 238 1.53 5.35 29.41
C ILE A 238 0.44 4.31 29.09
N THR A 239 0.23 3.35 29.98
CA THR A 239 -0.81 2.32 29.80
C THR A 239 -2.20 2.95 29.77
N ALA A 240 -2.52 3.81 30.74
CA ALA A 240 -3.77 4.55 30.75
C ALA A 240 -3.96 5.42 29.48
N SER A 241 -2.90 6.08 29.01
CA SER A 241 -2.94 6.90 27.78
C SER A 241 -3.15 6.03 26.53
N ARG A 242 -2.59 4.82 26.48
CA ARG A 242 -2.79 3.87 25.37
C ARG A 242 -4.21 3.32 25.36
N GLU A 243 -4.76 2.96 26.52
CA GLU A 243 -6.15 2.53 26.64
C GLU A 243 -7.12 3.63 26.16
N PHE A 244 -6.80 4.89 26.49
CA PHE A 244 -7.55 6.05 26.01
C PHE A 244 -7.55 6.16 24.47
N LEU A 245 -6.41 5.89 23.83
CA LEU A 245 -6.22 5.95 22.38
C LEU A 245 -6.80 4.74 21.62
N GLN A 246 -6.83 3.56 22.25
CA GLN A 246 -7.26 2.31 21.62
C GLN A 246 -8.73 1.96 21.87
N GLY A 247 -9.36 2.55 22.89
CA GLY A 247 -10.71 2.21 23.32
C GLY A 247 -11.83 3.12 22.82
N THR A 248 -13.00 2.96 23.44
CA THR A 248 -14.25 3.69 23.17
C THR A 248 -14.09 5.21 23.22
N ARG A 249 -13.16 5.70 24.05
CA ARG A 249 -12.88 7.14 24.23
C ARG A 249 -12.39 7.82 22.95
N ARG A 250 -11.65 7.11 22.09
CA ARG A 250 -11.26 7.65 20.77
C ARG A 250 -12.48 7.87 19.87
N MET A 251 -13.38 6.89 19.82
CA MET A 251 -14.61 6.99 19.03
C MET A 251 -15.50 8.13 19.55
N GLU A 252 -15.55 8.35 20.86
CA GLU A 252 -16.26 9.48 21.47
C GLU A 252 -15.64 10.84 21.08
N MET A 253 -14.31 10.94 21.03
CA MET A 253 -13.63 12.16 20.55
C MET A 253 -13.86 12.44 19.07
N GLU A 254 -14.09 11.41 18.26
CA GLU A 254 -14.37 11.51 16.82
C GLU A 254 -15.86 11.76 16.53
N ARG A 255 -16.75 11.44 17.48
CA ARG A 255 -18.21 11.54 17.30
C ARG A 255 -18.66 12.99 17.09
N GLY A 256 -19.37 13.22 15.99
CA GLY A 256 -19.95 14.54 15.67
C GLY A 256 -18.95 15.54 15.10
N LYS A 257 -17.68 15.15 14.88
CA LYS A 257 -16.70 16.00 14.21
C LYS A 257 -16.88 15.94 12.70
N ASN A 258 -16.74 17.10 12.06
CA ASN A 258 -16.69 17.15 10.60
C ASN A 258 -15.36 16.55 10.08
N PRO A 259 -15.26 16.21 8.78
CA PRO A 259 -14.05 15.59 8.22
C PRO A 259 -12.77 16.41 8.43
N GLN A 260 -12.83 17.75 8.38
CA GLN A 260 -11.67 18.61 8.59
C GLN A 260 -11.20 18.59 10.05
N GLN A 261 -12.14 18.64 11.00
CA GLN A 261 -11.89 18.50 12.44
C GLN A 261 -11.36 17.12 12.80
N LEU A 262 -11.81 16.07 12.12
CA LEU A 262 -11.28 14.72 12.28
C LEU A 262 -9.81 14.64 11.85
N VAL A 263 -9.44 15.26 10.73
CA VAL A 263 -8.03 15.29 10.28
C VAL A 263 -7.15 15.99 11.32
N LEU A 264 -7.58 17.14 11.85
CA LEU A 264 -6.85 17.85 12.92
C LEU A 264 -6.75 17.02 14.21
N LEU A 265 -7.86 16.44 14.65
CA LEU A 265 -7.86 15.56 15.83
C LEU A 265 -6.90 14.37 15.64
N GLN A 266 -6.94 13.70 14.49
CA GLN A 266 -6.08 12.56 14.21
C GLN A 266 -4.60 12.96 14.17
N GLN A 267 -4.29 14.16 13.68
CA GLN A 267 -2.95 14.73 13.76
C GLN A 267 -2.51 14.93 15.21
N ASP A 268 -3.35 15.54 16.05
CA ASP A 268 -3.05 15.76 17.47
C ASP A 268 -2.86 14.44 18.23
N LEU A 269 -3.72 13.45 18.00
CA LEU A 269 -3.60 12.12 18.62
C LEU A 269 -2.32 11.40 18.17
N ARG A 270 -1.88 11.60 16.92
CA ARG A 270 -0.60 11.08 16.43
C ARG A 270 0.58 11.72 17.17
N MET A 271 0.56 13.04 17.35
CA MET A 271 1.59 13.77 18.10
C MET A 271 1.63 13.31 19.57
N ILE A 272 0.47 13.10 20.19
CA ILE A 272 0.37 12.53 21.54
C ILE A 272 0.95 11.11 21.58
N GLY A 273 0.64 10.27 20.59
CA GLY A 273 1.20 8.93 20.47
C GLY A 273 2.74 8.91 20.44
N GLN A 274 3.35 9.86 19.72
CA GLN A 274 4.81 10.03 19.71
C GLN A 274 5.35 10.42 21.09
N ARG A 275 4.74 11.42 21.75
CA ARG A 275 5.12 11.86 23.10
C ARG A 275 5.07 10.73 24.13
N ILE A 276 4.04 9.88 24.07
CA ILE A 276 3.92 8.68 24.91
C ILE A 276 5.11 7.73 24.71
N GLN A 277 5.54 7.51 23.45
CA GLN A 277 6.69 6.66 23.15
C GLN A 277 7.99 7.27 23.67
N GLU A 278 8.21 8.56 23.45
CA GLU A 278 9.40 9.29 23.93
C GLU A 278 9.51 9.23 25.46
N ALA A 279 8.43 9.50 26.20
CA ALA A 279 8.39 9.38 27.66
C ALA A 279 8.75 7.96 28.12
N GLY A 280 8.24 6.94 27.44
CA GLY A 280 8.55 5.54 27.74
C GLY A 280 10.01 5.17 27.48
N GLN A 281 10.61 5.67 26.40
CA GLN A 281 12.03 5.46 26.11
C GLN A 281 12.92 6.08 27.19
N VAL A 282 12.61 7.31 27.61
CA VAL A 282 13.34 8.00 28.68
C VAL A 282 13.24 7.24 30.00
N ALA A 283 12.04 6.77 30.37
CA ALA A 283 11.84 6.00 31.60
C ALA A 283 12.57 4.65 31.58
N ASN A 284 12.55 3.93 30.45
CA ASN A 284 13.26 2.67 30.30
C ASN A 284 14.78 2.84 30.37
N ALA A 285 15.33 3.89 29.78
CA ALA A 285 16.76 4.20 29.88
C ALA A 285 17.17 4.49 31.34
N ALA A 286 16.37 5.27 32.07
CA ALA A 286 16.60 5.54 33.50
C ALA A 286 16.54 4.25 34.34
N LEU A 287 15.58 3.37 34.05
CA LEU A 287 15.45 2.07 34.72
C LEU A 287 16.65 1.15 34.45
N GLN A 288 17.15 1.08 33.22
CA GLN A 288 18.36 0.32 32.89
C GLN A 288 19.58 0.84 33.64
N ALA A 289 19.75 2.17 33.72
CA ALA A 289 20.83 2.78 34.51
C ALA A 289 20.72 2.41 36.00
N ALA A 290 19.50 2.39 36.55
CA ALA A 290 19.25 1.98 37.92
C ALA A 290 19.60 0.51 38.16
N GLN A 291 19.28 -0.38 37.22
CA GLN A 291 19.65 -1.79 37.27
C GLN A 291 21.17 -2.01 37.23
N MET A 292 21.89 -1.26 36.39
CA MET A 292 23.36 -1.30 36.36
C MET A 292 23.96 -0.83 37.69
N ALA A 293 23.47 0.28 38.24
CA ALA A 293 23.91 0.79 39.55
C ALA A 293 23.65 -0.23 40.68
N LYS A 294 22.49 -0.89 40.66
CA LYS A 294 22.12 -1.97 41.59
C LYS A 294 23.02 -3.19 41.46
N GLY A 295 23.45 -3.52 40.24
CA GLY A 295 24.42 -4.58 39.98
C GLY A 295 25.79 -4.27 40.60
N SER A 296 26.28 -3.04 40.45
CA SER A 296 27.56 -2.60 41.03
C SER A 296 27.59 -2.72 42.55
N LEU A 297 26.47 -2.48 43.23
CA LEU A 297 26.34 -2.66 44.68
C LEU A 297 26.47 -4.13 45.11
N ARG A 298 26.03 -5.08 44.28
CA ARG A 298 26.12 -6.53 44.57
C ARG A 298 27.52 -7.08 44.30
N SER A 299 28.22 -6.51 43.33
CA SER A 299 29.56 -6.94 42.93
C SER A 299 30.68 -6.33 43.78
N ALA A 300 30.37 -5.41 44.69
CA ALA A 300 31.34 -4.85 45.61
C ALA A 300 31.96 -6.01 46.43
N PRO A 301 33.25 -6.32 46.25
CA PRO A 301 33.88 -7.43 46.94
C PRO A 301 33.70 -7.18 48.43
N LEU A 302 33.04 -8.11 49.12
CA LEU A 302 33.02 -8.17 50.57
C LEU A 302 34.49 -8.19 50.98
N ALA A 303 35.04 -7.03 51.35
CA ALA A 303 36.42 -6.92 51.75
C ALA A 303 36.66 -8.03 52.77
N PRO A 304 37.64 -8.93 52.56
CA PRO A 304 37.81 -10.11 53.38
C PRO A 304 37.88 -9.67 54.83
N ARG A 305 36.84 -10.01 55.59
CA ARG A 305 36.50 -9.45 56.92
C ARG A 305 37.48 -9.89 58.02
N GLY A 306 38.72 -10.25 57.69
CA GLY A 306 39.59 -10.99 58.60
C GLY A 306 41.07 -11.05 58.27
N MET A 307 41.60 -10.30 57.31
CA MET A 307 43.05 -10.15 57.17
C MET A 307 43.44 -8.71 57.44
N TRP A 308 43.25 -8.30 58.71
CA TRP A 308 44.13 -7.27 59.25
C TRP A 308 45.54 -7.87 59.20
N PRO A 309 46.52 -7.23 58.56
CA PRO A 309 47.89 -7.72 58.62
C PRO A 309 48.32 -7.75 60.08
N SER A 310 48.44 -8.95 60.65
CA SER A 310 48.93 -9.22 62.02
C SER A 310 50.34 -8.69 62.30
N SER A 311 50.97 -7.97 61.37
CA SER A 311 52.36 -7.51 61.46
C SER A 311 52.55 -6.06 61.92
N MET A 312 51.51 -5.32 62.30
CA MET A 312 51.66 -3.96 62.84
C MET A 312 50.86 -3.74 64.14
N LEU A 313 51.28 -4.43 65.21
CA LEU A 313 51.08 -3.95 66.57
C LEU A 313 52.32 -3.13 66.97
N PRO A 314 52.22 -1.80 67.15
CA PRO A 314 53.30 -1.03 67.73
C PRO A 314 53.44 -1.41 69.21
N ASN A 315 54.59 -1.96 69.56
CA ASN A 315 55.08 -2.11 70.93
C ASN A 315 55.10 -0.73 71.60
N MET A 316 54.04 -0.38 72.32
CA MET A 316 54.06 0.75 73.26
C MET A 316 53.48 0.30 74.60
N TRP A 317 54.37 -0.25 75.42
CA TRP A 317 54.23 -0.26 76.88
C TRP A 317 55.39 0.56 77.47
N PRO A 318 55.14 1.63 78.23
CA PRO A 318 56.16 2.21 79.10
C PRO A 318 56.18 1.42 80.42
N ARG A 319 57.33 0.81 80.75
CA ARG A 319 57.61 0.38 82.13
C ARG A 319 58.06 1.60 82.92
N GLY A 320 57.37 1.86 84.03
CA GLY A 320 57.95 2.52 85.20
C GLY A 320 58.79 1.54 86.00
#